data_AF-A0AAW2ES66-F1
#
_entry.id   AF-A0AAW2ES66-F1
#
_cell.length_a   1.000
_cell.length_b   1.000
_cell.length_c   1.000
_cell.angle_alpha   90.00
_cell.angle_beta   90.00
_cell.angle_gamma   90.00
#
_symmetry.space_group_name_H-M   'P 1'
#
loop_
_entity.id
_entity.type
_entity.pdbx_description
1 polymer ?
#
loop_
_entity_poly.entity_id
_entity_poly.type
_entity_poly.pdbx_seq_one_letter_code
_entity_poly.pdbx_strand_id
1 'polypeptide(L)'
;MVPTFRNNFIKEELFVAEDTACFDMTLNRTLVARVCRDPGFCNDNACIRKCCAENEFFYADGCNKLPVPDEPTEFHVALANAVNQTKSSTFAVTKDYGVLIGKPCKYGMYPVDPKEEEWLLTSEGHVFVQDYAVYDQNKYCMDIFYSKLIPERNFYLFICFDNPNATKEANLVRLRMNTALELTSCAFLLMTLLVYVCLPSLQNLHGKTLMCHVSSLLLAFICLAVITWITPVDPEEELDTTTCKALGSYAARKYLYTSV
;
A
#
# COMPACT_ATOMS: atom_id res chain seq x y z
N MET A 1 0.46 -2.89 60.65
CA MET A 1 -0.31 -2.48 59.46
C MET A 1 0.27 -3.22 58.26
N VAL A 2 -0.43 -4.24 57.80
CA VAL A 2 -0.06 -5.02 56.59
C VAL A 2 -0.92 -4.48 55.45
N PRO A 3 -0.35 -4.01 54.34
CA PRO A 3 -1.15 -3.53 53.23
C PRO A 3 -1.77 -4.73 52.51
N THR A 4 -3.09 -4.83 52.57
CA THR A 4 -3.89 -5.74 51.75
C THR A 4 -3.83 -5.28 50.30
N PHE A 5 -3.06 -6.00 49.48
CA PHE A 5 -3.14 -5.93 48.03
C PHE A 5 -4.53 -6.40 47.59
N ARG A 6 -5.36 -5.45 47.15
CA ARG A 6 -6.66 -5.72 46.53
C ARG A 6 -6.39 -6.10 45.07
N ASN A 7 -6.15 -7.38 44.82
CA ASN A 7 -6.10 -7.89 43.46
C ASN A 7 -7.51 -7.76 42.86
N ASN A 8 -7.70 -6.77 41.98
CA ASN A 8 -8.83 -6.73 41.06
C ASN A 8 -8.60 -7.80 39.97
N PHE A 9 -8.81 -9.07 40.31
CA PHE A 9 -9.07 -10.08 39.30
C PHE A 9 -10.49 -9.82 38.79
N ILE A 10 -10.61 -9.17 37.63
CA ILE A 10 -11.86 -9.17 36.88
C ILE A 10 -12.02 -10.61 36.37
N LYS A 11 -12.76 -11.42 37.12
CA LYS A 11 -13.18 -12.75 36.69
C LYS A 11 -14.27 -12.53 35.63
N GLU A 12 -13.88 -12.45 34.37
CA GLU A 12 -14.84 -12.55 33.28
C GLU A 12 -15.35 -13.99 33.23
N GLU A 13 -16.55 -14.20 33.78
CA GLU A 13 -17.27 -15.45 33.62
C GLU A 13 -17.90 -15.45 32.23
N LEU A 14 -17.20 -16.08 31.29
CA LEU A 14 -17.72 -16.25 29.95
C LEU A 14 -18.60 -17.50 29.89
N PHE A 15 -19.88 -17.32 29.59
CA PHE A 15 -20.81 -18.42 29.39
C PHE A 15 -20.56 -19.05 28.02
N VAL A 16 -19.88 -20.19 28.03
CA VAL A 16 -19.64 -21.04 26.86
C VAL A 16 -20.93 -21.78 26.55
N ALA A 17 -21.66 -21.30 25.54
CA ALA A 17 -22.85 -21.92 24.97
C ALA A 17 -22.58 -22.28 23.50
N GLU A 18 -23.40 -23.18 22.95
CA GLU A 18 -23.24 -23.70 21.58
C GLU A 18 -23.34 -22.60 20.51
N ASP A 19 -24.00 -21.48 20.82
CA ASP A 19 -24.16 -20.30 19.97
C ASP A 19 -23.15 -19.17 20.25
N THR A 20 -22.41 -19.23 21.36
CA THR A 20 -21.50 -18.15 21.80
C THR A 20 -20.02 -18.51 21.70
N ALA A 21 -19.70 -19.79 21.51
CA ALA A 21 -18.34 -20.28 21.50
C ALA A 21 -18.15 -21.52 20.63
N CYS A 22 -16.95 -21.65 20.05
CA CYS A 22 -16.52 -22.81 19.29
C CYS A 22 -15.25 -23.37 19.92
N PHE A 23 -15.14 -24.69 19.99
CA PHE A 23 -13.90 -25.34 20.39
C PHE A 23 -13.07 -25.70 19.17
N ASP A 24 -11.77 -25.45 19.26
CA ASP A 24 -10.81 -25.75 18.20
C ASP A 24 -9.57 -26.42 18.78
N MET A 25 -8.81 -27.12 17.96
CA MET A 25 -7.59 -27.80 18.36
C MET A 25 -6.40 -27.26 17.58
N THR A 26 -5.44 -26.68 18.30
CA THR A 26 -4.21 -26.18 17.67
C THR A 26 -3.35 -27.33 17.13
N LEU A 27 -2.37 -26.99 16.28
CA LEU A 27 -1.36 -27.93 15.76
C LEU A 27 -0.63 -28.70 16.88
N ASN A 28 -0.52 -28.11 18.07
CA ASN A 28 0.10 -28.72 19.25
C ASN A 28 -0.89 -29.54 20.12
N ARG A 29 -2.06 -29.89 19.57
CA ARG A 29 -3.15 -30.59 20.28
C ARG A 29 -3.65 -29.86 21.53
N THR A 30 -3.55 -28.54 21.54
CA THR A 30 -4.12 -27.73 22.63
C THR A 30 -5.56 -27.39 22.28
N LEU A 31 -6.49 -27.70 23.19
CA LEU A 31 -7.88 -27.30 23.04
C LEU A 31 -7.99 -25.80 23.34
N VAL A 32 -8.54 -25.04 22.40
CA VAL A 32 -8.80 -23.61 22.54
C VAL A 32 -10.29 -23.35 22.36
N ALA A 33 -10.83 -22.42 23.16
CA ALA A 33 -12.20 -21.95 23.03
C ALA A 33 -12.18 -20.59 22.34
N ARG A 34 -12.80 -20.50 21.17
CA ARG A 34 -13.05 -19.25 20.44
C ARG A 34 -14.42 -18.73 20.85
N VAL A 35 -14.49 -17.46 21.22
CA VAL A 35 -15.67 -16.89 21.86
C VAL A 35 -16.03 -15.58 21.20
N CYS A 36 -17.32 -15.34 20.97
CA CYS A 36 -17.77 -14.09 20.36
C CYS A 36 -17.68 -12.95 21.38
N ARG A 37 -17.03 -11.84 20.98
CA ARG A 37 -16.92 -10.61 21.77
C ARG A 37 -17.33 -9.40 20.94
N ASP A 38 -17.71 -8.33 21.62
CA ASP A 38 -17.96 -7.04 20.98
C ASP A 38 -16.68 -6.50 20.31
N PRO A 39 -16.76 -5.81 19.15
CA PRO A 39 -15.60 -5.24 18.48
C PRO A 39 -14.73 -4.33 19.35
N GLY A 40 -15.30 -3.71 20.40
CA GLY A 40 -14.57 -2.91 21.37
C GLY A 40 -13.48 -3.67 22.13
N PHE A 41 -13.52 -5.00 22.16
CA PHE A 41 -12.44 -5.84 22.67
C PHE A 41 -11.08 -5.52 22.03
N CYS A 42 -11.08 -5.20 20.73
CA CYS A 42 -9.87 -4.92 19.96
C CYS A 42 -9.28 -3.53 20.20
N ASN A 43 -9.91 -2.69 21.03
CA ASN A 43 -9.32 -1.42 21.45
C ASN A 43 -8.25 -1.63 22.52
N ASP A 44 -8.42 -2.63 23.38
CA ASP A 44 -7.54 -2.92 24.52
C ASP A 44 -6.70 -4.20 24.33
N ASN A 45 -7.02 -5.00 23.31
CA ASN A 45 -6.39 -6.30 23.05
C ASN A 45 -5.91 -6.41 21.61
N ALA A 46 -4.85 -7.18 21.41
CA ALA A 46 -4.31 -7.43 20.08
C ALA A 46 -5.33 -8.18 19.22
N CYS A 47 -5.63 -7.63 18.05
CA CYS A 47 -6.54 -8.22 17.10
C CYS A 47 -5.96 -8.22 15.70
N ILE A 48 -6.32 -9.24 14.95
CA ILE A 48 -6.07 -9.33 13.51
C ILE A 48 -7.39 -9.30 12.74
N ARG A 49 -7.32 -9.10 11.43
CA ARG A 49 -8.52 -9.06 10.59
C ARG A 49 -8.55 -10.15 9.54
N LYS A 50 -9.61 -10.95 9.55
CA LYS A 50 -9.96 -11.89 8.49
C LYS A 50 -10.90 -11.22 7.48
N CYS A 51 -10.68 -11.42 6.19
CA CYS A 51 -11.47 -10.76 5.15
C CYS A 51 -12.92 -11.30 5.09
N CYS A 52 -13.09 -12.62 5.04
CA CYS A 52 -14.40 -13.27 4.90
C CYS A 52 -14.93 -13.84 6.21
N ALA A 53 -16.23 -14.11 6.28
CA ALA A 53 -16.83 -14.83 7.40
C ALA A 53 -16.22 -16.24 7.57
N GLU A 54 -16.41 -16.86 8.74
CA GLU A 54 -15.88 -18.21 9.04
C GLU A 54 -16.40 -19.28 8.06
N ASN A 55 -17.60 -19.08 7.49
CA ASN A 55 -18.22 -19.99 6.51
C ASN A 55 -18.11 -19.51 5.06
N GLU A 56 -17.22 -18.57 4.78
CA GLU A 56 -16.99 -18.01 3.45
C GLU A 56 -15.52 -18.14 3.06
N PHE A 57 -15.29 -18.34 1.76
CA PHE A 57 -13.97 -18.45 1.15
C PHE A 57 -13.70 -17.24 0.26
N PHE A 58 -12.44 -16.80 0.21
CA PHE A 58 -12.04 -15.64 -0.56
C PHE A 58 -11.62 -16.04 -1.98
N TYR A 59 -12.36 -15.55 -2.98
CA TYR A 59 -12.12 -15.74 -4.41
C TYR A 59 -11.85 -14.40 -5.10
N ALA A 60 -11.53 -14.44 -6.39
CA ALA A 60 -11.30 -13.23 -7.21
C ALA A 60 -12.51 -12.27 -7.24
N ASP A 61 -13.73 -12.80 -7.16
CA ASP A 61 -14.98 -12.04 -7.08
C ASP A 61 -15.37 -11.64 -5.65
N GLY A 62 -14.60 -12.05 -4.65
CA GLY A 62 -14.78 -11.72 -3.24
C GLY A 62 -15.13 -12.92 -2.36
N CYS A 63 -15.76 -12.63 -1.22
CA CYS A 63 -16.17 -13.65 -0.26
C CYS A 63 -17.41 -14.40 -0.76
N ASN A 64 -17.30 -15.71 -0.90
CA ASN A 64 -18.39 -16.56 -1.33
C ASN A 64 -18.45 -17.85 -0.52
N LYS A 65 -19.65 -18.41 -0.35
CA LYS A 65 -19.86 -19.73 0.28
C LYS A 65 -19.66 -20.89 -0.70
N LEU A 66 -19.78 -20.61 -2.00
CA LEU A 66 -19.73 -21.58 -3.07
C LEU A 66 -18.83 -21.07 -4.21
N PRO A 67 -18.06 -21.95 -4.88
CA PRO A 67 -17.91 -23.38 -4.58
C PRO A 67 -17.23 -23.61 -3.21
N VAL A 68 -17.43 -24.78 -2.59
CA VAL A 68 -16.63 -25.16 -1.42
C VAL A 68 -15.34 -25.79 -1.95
N PRO A 69 -14.15 -25.39 -1.46
CA PRO A 69 -12.90 -26.07 -1.81
C PRO A 69 -12.93 -27.54 -1.37
N ASP A 70 -12.35 -28.45 -2.16
CA ASP A 70 -12.29 -29.88 -1.82
C ASP A 70 -11.57 -30.13 -0.49
N GLU A 71 -10.54 -29.33 -0.18
CA GLU A 71 -9.79 -29.35 1.06
C GLU A 71 -9.69 -27.91 1.64
N PRO A 72 -10.68 -27.46 2.42
CA PRO A 72 -10.63 -26.15 3.04
C PRO A 72 -9.51 -26.13 4.08
N THR A 73 -8.71 -25.05 4.08
CA THR A 73 -7.66 -24.84 5.07
C THR A 73 -8.20 -23.89 6.12
N GLU A 74 -8.04 -24.23 7.39
CA GLU A 74 -8.49 -23.37 8.48
C GLU A 74 -7.61 -22.12 8.56
N PHE A 75 -8.26 -20.97 8.72
CA PHE A 75 -7.58 -19.67 8.76
C PHE A 75 -6.51 -19.60 9.86
N HIS A 76 -6.79 -20.10 11.06
CA HIS A 76 -5.84 -20.06 12.19
C HIS A 76 -4.58 -20.89 11.92
N VAL A 77 -4.71 -22.02 11.22
CA VAL A 77 -3.57 -22.86 10.81
C VAL A 77 -2.73 -22.12 9.77
N ALA A 78 -3.37 -21.54 8.75
CA ALA A 78 -2.68 -20.78 7.72
C ALA A 78 -1.96 -19.55 8.29
N LEU A 79 -2.61 -18.81 9.20
CA LEU A 79 -2.03 -17.69 9.93
C LEU A 79 -0.81 -18.11 10.75
N ALA A 80 -0.92 -19.17 11.55
CA ALA A 80 0.20 -19.65 12.36
C ALA A 80 1.40 -20.02 11.49
N ASN A 81 1.16 -20.68 10.36
CA ASN A 81 2.19 -21.03 9.39
C ASN A 81 2.83 -19.78 8.76
N ALA A 82 2.03 -18.78 8.38
CA ALA A 82 2.51 -17.54 7.81
C ALA A 82 3.36 -16.74 8.81
N VAL A 83 2.89 -16.56 10.04
CA VAL A 83 3.62 -15.83 11.09
C VAL A 83 4.92 -16.54 11.46
N ASN A 84 4.93 -17.88 11.53
CA ASN A 84 6.13 -18.66 11.83
C ASN A 84 7.20 -18.61 10.72
N GLN A 85 6.78 -18.46 9.46
CA GLN A 85 7.72 -18.27 8.34
C GLN A 85 8.41 -16.90 8.43
N THR A 86 7.72 -15.90 8.95
CA THR A 86 8.25 -14.55 9.13
C THR A 86 9.05 -14.41 10.43
N LYS A 87 10.37 -14.65 10.37
CA LYS A 87 11.28 -14.71 11.55
C LYS A 87 11.29 -13.49 12.48
N SER A 88 10.79 -12.33 12.04
CA SER A 88 10.81 -11.08 12.81
C SER A 88 9.41 -10.65 13.31
N SER A 89 8.36 -11.43 13.04
CA SER A 89 7.03 -11.16 13.57
C SER A 89 7.03 -11.31 15.09
N THR A 90 6.49 -10.31 15.80
CA THR A 90 6.40 -10.30 17.28
C THR A 90 5.02 -10.74 17.77
N PHE A 91 4.08 -10.99 16.86
CA PHE A 91 2.75 -11.48 17.17
C PHE A 91 2.79 -12.92 17.70
N ALA A 92 2.24 -13.11 18.90
CA ALA A 92 2.21 -14.42 19.55
C ALA A 92 0.86 -15.11 19.27
N VAL A 93 0.82 -15.97 18.25
CA VAL A 93 -0.36 -16.78 17.90
C VAL A 93 -0.76 -17.77 19.01
N THR A 94 0.11 -17.98 20.01
CA THR A 94 -0.12 -18.82 21.18
C THR A 94 -0.75 -18.09 22.37
N LYS A 95 -0.82 -16.76 22.34
CA LYS A 95 -1.51 -15.95 23.36
C LYS A 95 -2.96 -15.69 22.95
N ASP A 96 -3.76 -15.16 23.87
CA ASP A 96 -5.11 -14.71 23.56
C ASP A 96 -5.06 -13.52 22.59
N TYR A 97 -5.77 -13.62 21.46
CA TYR A 97 -5.93 -12.55 20.47
C TYR A 97 -7.34 -12.57 19.90
N GLY A 98 -7.81 -11.42 19.42
CA GLY A 98 -9.09 -11.32 18.72
C GLY A 98 -8.96 -11.44 17.21
N VAL A 99 -10.02 -11.92 16.56
CA VAL A 99 -10.14 -11.91 15.10
C VAL A 99 -11.35 -11.06 14.72
N LEU A 100 -11.09 -9.91 14.10
CA LEU A 100 -12.11 -9.10 13.47
C LEU A 100 -12.49 -9.73 12.14
N ILE A 101 -13.79 -9.93 11.94
CA ILE A 101 -14.33 -10.48 10.69
C ILE A 101 -14.83 -9.36 9.80
N GLY A 102 -14.46 -9.43 8.52
CA GLY A 102 -15.06 -8.65 7.44
C GLY A 102 -14.06 -7.74 6.73
N LYS A 103 -14.33 -7.46 5.46
CA LYS A 103 -13.50 -6.65 4.58
C LYS A 103 -13.59 -5.14 4.91
N PRO A 104 -12.50 -4.50 5.36
CA PRO A 104 -12.53 -3.05 5.65
C PRO A 104 -12.34 -2.18 4.40
N CYS A 105 -11.82 -2.75 3.31
CA CYS A 105 -11.40 -2.00 2.13
C CYS A 105 -12.58 -1.55 1.25
N LYS A 106 -12.93 -0.26 1.34
CA LYS A 106 -14.01 0.36 0.54
C LYS A 106 -13.62 0.65 -0.91
N TYR A 107 -12.35 0.96 -1.17
CA TYR A 107 -11.86 1.43 -2.47
C TYR A 107 -11.04 0.36 -3.22
N GLY A 108 -11.19 -0.90 -2.83
CA GLY A 108 -10.37 -2.01 -3.32
C GLY A 108 -9.16 -2.29 -2.44
N MET A 109 -8.43 -3.34 -2.79
CA MET A 109 -7.27 -3.84 -2.07
C MET A 109 -6.27 -4.46 -3.05
N TYR A 110 -5.04 -4.65 -2.61
CA TYR A 110 -4.02 -5.39 -3.35
C TYR A 110 -3.38 -6.46 -2.46
N PRO A 111 -3.05 -7.64 -3.01
CA PRO A 111 -2.30 -8.65 -2.27
C PRO A 111 -0.84 -8.22 -2.13
N VAL A 112 -0.26 -8.45 -0.96
CA VAL A 112 1.19 -8.37 -0.75
C VAL A 112 1.81 -9.64 -1.32
N ASP A 113 2.73 -9.48 -2.29
CA ASP A 113 3.42 -10.63 -2.88
C ASP A 113 4.54 -11.10 -1.95
N PRO A 114 4.45 -12.32 -1.38
CA PRO A 114 5.47 -12.82 -0.47
C PRO A 114 6.86 -13.02 -1.11
N LYS A 115 6.97 -12.98 -2.45
CA LYS A 115 8.27 -13.08 -3.15
C LYS A 115 8.97 -11.73 -3.29
N GLU A 116 8.21 -10.65 -3.33
CA GLU A 116 8.73 -9.30 -3.56
C GLU A 116 8.77 -8.48 -2.27
N GLU A 117 7.81 -8.71 -1.37
CA GLU A 117 7.56 -7.87 -0.20
C GLU A 117 7.50 -8.72 1.08
N GLU A 118 8.41 -8.44 2.02
CA GLU A 118 8.34 -9.02 3.36
C GLU A 118 7.38 -8.20 4.25
N TRP A 119 6.50 -8.89 4.97
CA TRP A 119 5.59 -8.27 5.94
C TRP A 119 5.72 -8.92 7.32
N LEU A 120 5.48 -8.13 8.35
CA LEU A 120 5.66 -8.47 9.76
C LEU A 120 4.38 -8.16 10.53
N LEU A 121 3.99 -9.04 11.44
CA LEU A 121 2.88 -8.80 12.36
C LEU A 121 3.41 -8.37 13.73
N THR A 122 3.00 -7.19 14.17
CA THR A 122 3.36 -6.63 15.48
C THR A 122 2.60 -7.33 16.60
N SER A 123 3.06 -7.22 17.85
CA SER A 123 2.37 -7.76 19.02
C SER A 123 0.96 -7.19 19.25
N GLU A 124 0.64 -6.04 18.67
CA GLU A 124 -0.67 -5.39 18.76
C GLU A 124 -1.61 -5.79 17.60
N GLY A 125 -1.10 -6.55 16.63
CA GLY A 125 -1.85 -6.94 15.43
C GLY A 125 -1.80 -5.92 14.29
N HIS A 126 -0.98 -4.88 14.39
CA HIS A 126 -0.65 -4.03 13.23
C HIS A 126 0.28 -4.78 12.28
N VAL A 127 0.14 -4.51 10.99
CA VAL A 127 0.98 -5.09 9.93
C VAL A 127 2.00 -4.06 9.48
N PHE A 128 3.26 -4.46 9.43
CA PHE A 128 4.33 -3.66 8.83
C PHE A 128 4.79 -4.33 7.54
N VAL A 129 4.74 -3.62 6.42
CA VAL A 129 5.31 -4.08 5.15
C VAL A 129 6.62 -3.33 4.94
N GLN A 130 7.71 -4.06 4.66
CA GLN A 130 9.03 -3.48 4.50
C GLN A 130 9.02 -2.37 3.43
N ASP A 131 9.68 -1.25 3.72
CA ASP A 131 9.76 -0.06 2.84
C ASP A 131 8.44 0.72 2.65
N TYR A 132 7.35 0.32 3.32
CA TYR A 132 6.07 1.02 3.32
C TYR A 132 5.70 1.51 4.73
N ALA A 133 4.40 1.48 5.04
CA ALA A 133 3.81 1.98 6.26
C ALA A 133 3.41 0.85 7.22
N VAL A 134 3.06 1.25 8.44
CA VAL A 134 2.36 0.40 9.40
C VAL A 134 0.85 0.54 9.15
N TYR A 135 0.17 -0.60 8.99
CA TYR A 135 -1.26 -0.67 8.73
C TYR A 135 -2.01 -1.19 9.96
N ASP A 136 -3.06 -0.46 10.32
CA ASP A 136 -4.02 -0.86 11.36
C ASP A 136 -5.02 -1.90 10.87
N GLN A 137 -5.77 -2.48 11.81
CA GLN A 137 -6.75 -3.52 11.55
C GLN A 137 -7.93 -3.05 10.67
N ASN A 138 -8.04 -1.77 10.33
CA ASN A 138 -9.01 -1.23 9.37
C ASN A 138 -8.38 -0.92 8.00
N LYS A 139 -7.08 -1.13 7.83
CA LYS A 139 -6.32 -0.88 6.59
C LYS A 139 -5.79 -2.15 5.94
N TYR A 140 -5.97 -3.31 6.58
CA TYR A 140 -5.66 -4.60 5.99
C TYR A 140 -6.71 -5.66 6.36
N CYS A 141 -6.73 -6.75 5.60
CA CYS A 141 -7.30 -8.01 6.05
C CYS A 141 -6.49 -9.18 5.48
N MET A 142 -6.62 -10.36 6.09
CA MET A 142 -5.92 -11.57 5.69
C MET A 142 -6.93 -12.66 5.36
N ASP A 143 -6.64 -13.47 4.34
CA ASP A 143 -7.42 -14.67 4.06
C ASP A 143 -6.65 -15.64 3.17
N ILE A 144 -7.19 -16.84 3.02
CA ILE A 144 -6.68 -17.83 2.07
C ILE A 144 -7.36 -17.56 0.73
N PHE A 145 -6.58 -17.25 -0.30
CA PHE A 145 -7.12 -17.02 -1.63
C PHE A 145 -7.29 -18.35 -2.36
N TYR A 146 -8.49 -18.56 -2.90
CA TYR A 146 -8.84 -19.72 -3.70
C TYR A 146 -8.98 -19.32 -5.16
N SER A 147 -8.23 -19.98 -6.04
CA SER A 147 -8.38 -19.84 -7.48
C SER A 147 -9.16 -21.03 -8.04
N LYS A 148 -10.09 -20.76 -8.96
CA LYS A 148 -10.80 -21.82 -9.71
C LYS A 148 -9.90 -22.51 -10.75
N LEU A 149 -8.80 -21.87 -11.12
CA LEU A 149 -7.92 -22.29 -12.21
C LEU A 149 -6.60 -22.88 -11.74
N ILE A 150 -6.15 -22.49 -10.55
CA ILE A 150 -4.84 -22.87 -10.00
C ILE A 150 -5.09 -23.54 -8.64
N PRO A 151 -4.57 -24.76 -8.41
CA PRO A 151 -4.76 -25.47 -7.14
C PRO A 151 -3.93 -24.90 -5.98
N GLU A 152 -2.99 -23.99 -6.26
CA GLU A 152 -2.16 -23.33 -5.24
C GLU A 152 -3.04 -22.41 -4.38
N ARG A 153 -3.16 -22.78 -3.11
CA ARG A 153 -3.87 -22.01 -2.07
C ARG A 153 -2.81 -21.31 -1.24
N ASN A 154 -2.78 -19.99 -1.35
CA ASN A 154 -1.82 -19.19 -0.59
C ASN A 154 -2.57 -18.31 0.39
N PHE A 155 -2.00 -18.21 1.60
CA PHE A 155 -2.40 -17.21 2.57
C PHE A 155 -1.89 -15.86 2.08
N TYR A 156 -2.79 -14.89 1.95
CA TYR A 156 -2.45 -13.55 1.52
C TYR A 156 -2.82 -12.52 2.57
N LEU A 157 -1.92 -11.55 2.71
CA LEU A 157 -2.19 -10.27 3.32
C LEU A 157 -2.69 -9.33 2.23
N PHE A 158 -3.84 -8.71 2.44
CA PHE A 158 -4.40 -7.70 1.55
C PHE A 158 -4.36 -6.33 2.22
N ILE A 159 -3.75 -5.36 1.54
CA ILE A 159 -3.71 -3.97 1.98
C ILE A 159 -4.79 -3.18 1.24
N CYS A 160 -5.53 -2.34 1.96
CA CYS A 160 -6.57 -1.50 1.38
C CYS A 160 -5.98 -0.32 0.61
N PHE A 161 -6.62 0.05 -0.50
CA PHE A 161 -6.36 1.36 -1.11
C PHE A 161 -6.90 2.48 -0.23
N ASP A 162 -6.14 3.57 -0.16
CA ASP A 162 -6.60 4.79 0.47
C ASP A 162 -7.73 5.46 -0.31
N ASN A 163 -8.43 6.38 0.37
CA ASN A 163 -9.51 7.12 -0.24
C ASN A 163 -8.98 7.89 -1.48
N PRO A 164 -9.50 7.62 -2.69
CA PRO A 164 -9.03 8.28 -3.89
C PRO A 164 -9.16 9.80 -3.80
N ASN A 165 -10.15 10.33 -3.06
CA ASN A 165 -10.32 11.77 -2.88
C ASN A 165 -9.25 12.38 -1.98
N ALA A 166 -8.86 11.69 -0.90
CA ALA A 166 -7.76 12.14 -0.03
C ALA A 166 -6.42 12.09 -0.78
N THR A 167 -6.22 11.05 -1.60
CA THR A 167 -5.05 10.93 -2.47
C THR A 167 -5.06 12.00 -3.57
N LYS A 168 -6.22 12.34 -4.16
CA LYS A 168 -6.36 13.44 -5.13
C LYS A 168 -5.94 14.78 -4.53
N GLU A 169 -6.36 15.11 -3.30
CA GLU A 169 -5.97 16.37 -2.65
C GLU A 169 -4.47 16.44 -2.37
N ALA A 170 -3.88 15.37 -1.79
CA ALA A 170 -2.45 15.29 -1.55
C ALA A 170 -1.63 15.38 -2.86
N ASN A 171 -2.10 14.69 -3.91
CA ASN A 171 -1.49 14.72 -5.23
C ASN A 171 -1.63 16.11 -5.88
N LEU A 172 -2.74 16.81 -5.71
CA LEU A 172 -2.93 18.18 -6.21
C LEU A 172 -1.95 19.17 -5.59
N VAL A 173 -1.72 19.06 -4.27
CA VAL A 173 -0.73 19.90 -3.57
C VAL A 173 0.67 19.60 -4.08
N ARG A 174 1.04 18.32 -4.18
CA ARG A 174 2.35 17.88 -4.70
C ARG A 174 2.56 18.31 -6.14
N LEU A 175 1.55 18.15 -6.98
CA LEU A 175 1.56 18.59 -8.38
C LEU A 175 1.79 20.09 -8.45
N ARG A 176 1.01 20.88 -7.71
CA ARG A 176 1.14 22.35 -7.68
C ARG A 176 2.52 22.80 -7.21
N MET A 177 3.08 22.15 -6.19
CA MET A 177 4.44 22.43 -5.73
C MET A 177 5.47 22.10 -6.80
N ASN A 178 5.41 20.91 -7.40
CA ASN A 178 6.32 20.51 -8.47
C ASN A 178 6.25 21.47 -9.65
N THR A 179 5.05 21.83 -10.11
CA THR A 179 4.85 22.81 -11.18
C THR A 179 5.43 24.18 -10.83
N ALA A 180 5.27 24.64 -9.58
CA ALA A 180 5.84 25.91 -9.14
C ALA A 180 7.38 25.88 -9.12
N LEU A 181 7.98 24.80 -8.65
CA LEU A 181 9.44 24.61 -8.65
C LEU A 181 9.98 24.56 -10.09
N GLU A 182 9.28 23.86 -10.97
CA GLU A 182 9.66 23.73 -12.38
C GLU A 182 9.58 25.06 -13.12
N LEU A 183 8.50 25.83 -12.94
CA LEU A 183 8.39 27.18 -13.51
C LEU A 183 9.49 28.12 -12.99
N THR A 184 9.81 28.01 -11.71
CA THR A 184 10.89 28.78 -11.08
C THR A 184 12.25 28.41 -11.70
N SER A 185 12.51 27.12 -11.90
CA SER A 185 13.72 26.61 -12.58
C SER A 185 13.84 27.13 -14.01
N CYS A 186 12.74 27.06 -14.79
CA CYS A 186 12.69 27.61 -16.16
C CYS A 186 13.02 29.10 -16.20
N ALA A 187 12.49 29.90 -15.26
CA ALA A 187 12.78 31.33 -15.18
C ALA A 187 14.27 31.59 -14.91
N PHE A 188 14.89 30.86 -13.98
CA PHE A 188 16.32 30.99 -13.70
C PHE A 188 17.19 30.55 -14.88
N LEU A 189 16.85 29.46 -15.56
CA LEU A 189 17.58 29.00 -16.77
C LEU A 189 17.45 29.98 -17.94
N LEU A 190 16.28 30.61 -18.10
CA LEU A 190 16.10 31.63 -19.12
C LEU A 190 16.92 32.88 -18.79
N MET A 191 16.93 33.31 -17.52
CA MET A 191 17.76 34.43 -17.07
C MET A 191 19.26 34.16 -17.25
N THR A 192 19.74 32.95 -16.93
CA THR A 192 21.15 32.60 -17.19
C THR A 192 21.45 32.65 -18.69
N LEU A 193 20.60 32.07 -19.53
CA LEU A 193 20.78 32.12 -20.98
C LEU A 193 20.83 33.56 -21.51
N LEU A 194 19.95 34.45 -21.02
CA LEU A 194 19.97 35.88 -21.38
C LEU A 194 21.27 36.58 -20.96
N VAL A 195 21.73 36.38 -19.73
CA VAL A 195 22.98 36.97 -19.24
C VAL A 195 24.18 36.52 -20.08
N TYR A 196 24.26 35.22 -20.39
CA TYR A 196 25.33 34.67 -21.22
C TYR A 196 25.29 35.22 -22.66
N VAL A 197 24.10 35.45 -23.23
CA VAL A 197 23.96 36.03 -24.58
C VAL A 197 24.29 37.53 -24.59
N CYS A 198 23.84 38.29 -23.59
CA CYS A 198 24.01 39.74 -23.54
C CYS A 198 25.42 40.19 -23.17
N LEU A 199 26.22 39.37 -22.46
CA LEU A 199 27.62 39.69 -22.17
C LEU A 199 28.58 39.03 -23.19
N PRO A 200 29.04 39.76 -24.23
CA PRO A 200 29.99 39.22 -25.20
C PRO A 200 31.34 38.81 -24.57
N SER A 201 31.68 39.38 -23.41
CA SER A 201 32.88 39.02 -22.64
C SER A 201 32.87 37.58 -22.07
N LEU A 202 31.69 36.93 -21.98
CA LEU A 202 31.52 35.57 -21.47
C LEU A 202 31.35 34.52 -22.58
N GLN A 203 31.34 34.92 -23.85
CA GLN A 203 31.18 34.04 -25.02
C GLN A 203 32.46 33.31 -25.42
N ASN A 204 33.31 32.98 -24.44
CA ASN A 204 34.48 32.13 -24.62
C ASN A 204 34.03 30.68 -24.85
N LEU A 205 34.96 29.80 -25.28
CA LEU A 205 34.65 28.39 -25.56
C LEU A 205 33.88 27.71 -24.41
N HIS A 206 34.25 28.03 -23.17
CA HIS A 206 33.58 27.57 -21.95
C HIS A 206 32.13 28.07 -21.83
N GLY A 207 31.87 29.35 -22.15
CA GLY A 207 30.53 29.93 -22.12
C GLY A 207 29.59 29.33 -23.16
N LYS A 208 30.11 28.96 -24.34
CA LYS A 208 29.31 28.30 -25.39
C LYS A 208 28.86 26.90 -24.99
N THR A 209 29.73 26.11 -24.36
CA THR A 209 29.35 24.79 -23.83
C THR A 209 28.27 24.92 -22.75
N LEU A 210 28.39 25.91 -21.87
CA LEU A 210 27.40 26.16 -20.84
C LEU A 210 26.05 26.60 -21.43
N MET A 211 26.03 27.48 -22.44
CA MET A 211 24.80 27.88 -23.13
C MET A 211 24.07 26.68 -23.74
N CYS A 212 24.79 25.75 -24.36
CA CYS A 212 24.21 24.52 -24.94
C CYS A 212 23.61 23.60 -23.86
N HIS A 213 24.24 23.55 -22.69
CA HIS A 213 23.73 22.77 -21.56
C HIS A 213 22.50 23.40 -20.92
N VAL A 214 22.52 24.72 -20.71
CA VAL A 214 21.36 25.44 -20.16
C VAL A 214 20.18 25.40 -21.13
N SER A 215 20.41 25.47 -22.44
CA SER A 215 19.34 25.36 -23.43
C SER A 215 18.70 23.97 -23.48
N SER A 216 19.49 22.90 -23.27
CA SER A 216 18.95 21.52 -23.21
C SER A 216 18.11 21.27 -21.98
N LEU A 217 18.57 21.76 -20.83
CA LEU A 217 17.80 21.72 -19.59
C LEU A 217 16.51 22.53 -19.70
N LEU A 218 16.56 23.73 -20.29
CA LEU A 218 15.37 24.55 -20.49
C LEU A 218 14.35 23.84 -21.39
N LEU A 219 14.78 23.24 -22.50
CA LEU A 219 13.88 22.48 -23.37
C LEU A 219 13.27 21.28 -22.64
N ALA A 220 14.08 20.54 -21.87
CA ALA A 220 13.61 19.38 -21.11
C ALA A 220 12.51 19.77 -20.10
N PHE A 221 12.70 20.88 -19.37
CA PHE A 221 11.67 21.38 -18.44
C PHE A 221 10.43 21.93 -19.15
N ILE A 222 10.57 22.55 -20.33
CA ILE A 222 9.39 22.92 -21.12
C ILE A 222 8.61 21.67 -21.55
N CYS A 223 9.29 20.61 -21.98
CA CYS A 223 8.62 19.35 -22.34
C CYS A 223 7.90 18.71 -21.14
N LEU A 224 8.54 18.69 -19.97
CA LEU A 224 7.93 18.19 -18.73
C LEU A 224 6.71 19.01 -18.31
N ALA A 225 6.78 20.34 -18.40
CA ALA A 225 5.65 21.22 -18.14
C ALA A 225 4.48 20.96 -19.10
N VAL A 226 4.76 20.73 -20.39
CA VAL A 226 3.76 20.38 -21.40
C VAL A 226 3.12 19.03 -21.09
N ILE A 227 3.91 18.00 -20.74
CA ILE A 227 3.38 16.68 -20.36
C ILE A 227 2.45 16.82 -19.16
N THR A 228 2.90 17.52 -18.12
CA THR A 228 2.14 17.75 -16.88
C THR A 228 0.82 18.49 -17.13
N TRP A 229 0.80 19.40 -18.11
CA TRP A 229 -0.40 20.16 -18.47
C TRP A 229 -1.39 19.35 -19.32
N ILE A 230 -0.90 18.45 -20.17
CA ILE A 230 -1.74 17.66 -21.07
C ILE A 230 -2.27 16.41 -20.35
N THR A 231 -1.53 15.77 -19.44
CA THR A 231 -2.03 14.58 -18.73
C THR A 231 -3.16 14.96 -17.77
N PRO A 232 -4.43 14.58 -18.04
CA PRO A 232 -5.51 14.81 -17.09
C PRO A 232 -5.28 13.96 -15.82
N VAL A 233 -5.72 14.49 -14.68
CA VAL A 233 -5.65 13.82 -13.37
C VAL A 233 -6.65 12.64 -13.28
N ASP A 234 -7.54 12.49 -14.27
CA ASP A 234 -8.54 11.43 -14.30
C ASP A 234 -8.14 10.28 -15.25
N PRO A 235 -8.14 9.02 -14.78
CA PRO A 235 -7.66 7.86 -15.54
C PRO A 235 -8.64 7.33 -16.60
N GLU A 236 -9.74 8.04 -16.91
CA GLU A 236 -10.78 7.57 -17.86
C GLU A 236 -10.67 8.18 -19.27
N GLU A 237 -9.77 9.13 -19.51
CA GLU A 237 -9.58 9.68 -20.86
C GLU A 237 -8.38 8.99 -21.56
N GLU A 238 -8.67 8.17 -22.57
CA GLU A 238 -7.68 7.73 -23.57
C GLU A 238 -7.12 8.97 -24.28
N LEU A 239 -6.08 9.55 -23.68
CA LEU A 239 -5.40 10.69 -24.25
C LEU A 239 -4.49 10.22 -25.39
N ASP A 240 -4.77 10.80 -26.56
CA ASP A 240 -4.19 10.49 -27.86
C ASP A 240 -2.65 10.42 -27.81
N THR A 241 -2.12 9.19 -27.80
CA THR A 241 -0.69 8.87 -27.69
C THR A 241 0.13 9.41 -28.87
N THR A 242 -0.53 9.93 -29.90
CA THR A 242 0.08 10.51 -31.10
C THR A 242 0.67 11.89 -30.86
N THR A 243 0.07 12.75 -30.02
CA THR A 243 0.60 14.10 -29.74
C THR A 243 1.90 14.04 -28.93
N CYS A 244 1.98 13.15 -27.95
CA CYS A 244 3.21 12.95 -27.15
C CYS A 244 4.37 12.40 -28.01
N LYS A 245 4.08 11.46 -28.93
CA LYS A 245 5.08 10.94 -29.88
C LYS A 245 5.57 12.02 -30.86
N ALA A 246 4.67 12.88 -31.34
CA ALA A 246 5.01 13.98 -32.24
C ALA A 246 5.89 15.05 -31.56
N LEU A 247 5.56 15.42 -30.31
CA LEU A 247 6.35 16.39 -29.54
C LEU A 247 7.73 15.86 -29.17
N GLY A 248 7.83 14.59 -28.74
CA GLY A 248 9.12 13.94 -28.44
C GLY A 248 10.04 13.85 -29.67
N SER A 249 9.48 13.49 -30.83
CA SER A 249 10.25 13.42 -32.08
C SER A 249 10.65 14.79 -32.62
N TYR A 250 9.84 15.84 -32.43
CA TYR A 250 10.20 17.20 -32.82
C TYR A 250 11.32 17.80 -31.96
N ALA A 251 11.27 17.59 -30.64
CA ALA A 251 12.32 18.04 -29.71
C ALA A 251 13.67 17.35 -30.01
N ALA A 252 13.66 16.03 -30.26
CA ALA A 252 14.85 15.27 -30.60
C ALA A 252 15.45 15.69 -31.97
N ARG A 253 14.60 15.95 -32.97
CA ARG A 253 15.05 16.30 -34.32
C ARG A 253 15.64 17.71 -34.41
N LYS A 254 15.16 18.65 -33.58
CA LYS A 254 15.73 20.00 -33.51
C LYS A 254 17.11 20.00 -32.85
N TYR A 255 17.32 19.14 -31.85
CA TYR A 255 18.62 18.96 -31.18
C TYR A 255 19.74 18.47 -32.11
N LEU A 256 19.42 17.52 -33.00
CA LEU A 256 20.38 16.98 -33.98
C LEU A 256 20.78 17.97 -35.08
N TYR A 257 19.97 18.99 -35.36
CA TYR A 257 20.23 19.98 -36.43
C TYR A 257 20.95 21.25 -35.96
N THR A 258 21.00 21.51 -34.65
CA THR A 258 21.73 22.67 -34.08
C THR A 258 23.15 22.36 -33.59
N SER A 259 23.61 21.11 -33.74
CA SER A 259 24.95 20.65 -33.34
C SER A 259 25.90 20.38 -34.52
N VAL A 260 25.62 20.93 -35.70
CA VAL A 260 26.52 20.95 -36.87
C VAL A 260 26.75 22.38 -37.31
#